data_AF-A0A346PJT1-F1
#
_entry.id   AF-A0A346PJT1-F1
#
_cell.length_a   1.000
_cell.length_b   1.000
_cell.length_c   1.000
_cell.angle_alpha   90.00
_cell.angle_beta   90.00
_cell.angle_gamma   90.00
#
_symmetry.space_group_name_H-M   'P 1'
#
loop_
_entity.id
_entity.type
_entity.pdbx_description
1 polymer ?
#
loop_
_entity_poly.entity_id
_entity_poly.type
_entity_poly.pdbx_seq_one_letter_code
_entity_poly.pdbx_strand_id
1 'polypeptide(L)'
;MLVDMVPEPNSSPTANGSGERPSRSAAFPRHLGHVTDRVDDILPFVTVPFALSVLEVEQIERALDPTTASINLEFSLPSPLLTLWDLVDPPEPSGADTQHVGPGASNGGQPGATTTGTDVSIDMPLETFFPALESSLLTVIGIAILVYAVMAGLVTAGYLGGIDRRLRDEPAAIGRCLSQYGPRLVLYHLLVFGAFLAMFPFALALPGLILLAIPVVLVLGYLFYAVPFLIVVADVSLVDAFRRSAQFGLQERAYFWFAIGHALVCAIASIVLSLLVTVGAGVGVLLALVVGPAFALLVTAATVSFVQELARTGDAGRVVRQ
;
A
#
# COMPACT_ATOMS: atom_id res chain seq x y z
N MET A 1 -29.70 45.00 -60.87
CA MET A 1 -30.73 45.32 -59.86
C MET A 1 -31.46 44.03 -59.52
N LEU A 2 -30.97 43.27 -58.56
CA LEU A 2 -31.71 42.69 -57.43
C LEU A 2 -30.73 41.81 -56.63
N VAL A 3 -30.50 42.23 -55.40
CA VAL A 3 -29.93 41.47 -54.29
C VAL A 3 -31.04 40.58 -53.71
N ASP A 4 -30.69 39.36 -53.28
CA ASP A 4 -31.30 38.53 -52.22
C ASP A 4 -31.24 37.04 -52.61
N MET A 5 -31.01 36.05 -51.76
CA MET A 5 -30.85 35.99 -50.30
C MET A 5 -30.16 34.63 -50.05
N VAL A 6 -29.18 34.59 -49.15
CA VAL A 6 -28.62 33.34 -48.60
C VAL A 6 -29.63 32.77 -47.59
N PRO A 7 -30.03 31.49 -47.68
CA PRO A 7 -30.56 30.77 -46.52
C PRO A 7 -29.41 29.99 -45.86
N GLU A 8 -29.06 30.40 -44.64
CA GLU A 8 -28.17 29.61 -43.78
C GLU A 8 -28.84 28.29 -43.32
N PRO A 9 -28.06 27.22 -43.13
CA PRO A 9 -28.55 25.94 -42.62
C PRO A 9 -28.74 25.99 -41.10
N ASN A 10 -29.94 26.33 -40.63
CA ASN A 10 -30.32 26.13 -39.23
C ASN A 10 -30.80 24.69 -39.02
N SER A 11 -29.87 23.82 -38.66
CA SER A 11 -30.16 22.53 -38.02
C SER A 11 -29.10 22.28 -36.96
N SER A 12 -29.15 23.02 -35.86
CA SER A 12 -28.40 22.70 -34.66
C SER A 12 -28.91 21.35 -34.13
N PRO A 13 -28.09 20.30 -34.03
CA PRO A 13 -28.45 19.19 -33.19
C PRO A 13 -28.40 19.70 -31.76
N THR A 14 -29.56 19.70 -31.08
CA THR A 14 -29.65 19.89 -29.64
C THR A 14 -28.82 18.81 -28.97
N ALA A 15 -27.57 19.16 -28.64
CA ALA A 15 -26.68 18.42 -27.78
C ALA A 15 -27.21 18.49 -26.34
N ASN A 16 -28.37 17.86 -26.10
CA ASN A 16 -28.82 17.49 -24.76
C ASN A 16 -28.22 16.12 -24.40
N GLY A 17 -26.89 16.06 -24.44
CA GLY A 17 -26.11 15.08 -23.71
C GLY A 17 -25.38 15.87 -22.65
N SER A 18 -25.96 15.94 -21.45
CA SER A 18 -25.24 16.33 -20.25
C SER A 18 -24.04 15.40 -20.10
N GLY A 19 -22.92 15.78 -20.71
CA GLY A 19 -21.62 15.21 -20.45
C GLY A 19 -21.21 15.60 -19.05
N GLU A 20 -21.87 14.98 -18.06
CA GLU A 20 -21.39 14.94 -16.69
C GLU A 20 -20.02 14.28 -16.76
N ARG A 21 -18.97 15.11 -16.77
CA ARG A 21 -17.62 14.61 -16.49
C ARG A 21 -17.75 13.88 -15.16
N PRO A 22 -17.49 12.56 -15.11
CA PRO A 22 -17.71 11.79 -13.89
C PRO A 22 -17.04 12.49 -12.71
N SER A 23 -17.79 12.65 -11.62
CA SER A 23 -17.35 13.35 -10.42
C SER A 23 -15.98 12.83 -9.99
N ARG A 24 -15.01 13.73 -9.82
CA ARG A 24 -13.59 13.41 -9.57
C ARG A 24 -13.37 12.57 -8.30
N SER A 25 -14.30 12.59 -7.36
CA SER A 25 -14.35 11.73 -6.17
C SER A 25 -14.64 10.25 -6.48
N ALA A 26 -15.14 9.96 -7.68
CA ALA A 26 -15.47 8.61 -8.15
C ALA A 26 -14.29 7.90 -8.84
N ALA A 27 -13.06 8.42 -8.73
CA ALA A 27 -11.88 7.81 -9.36
C ALA A 27 -11.69 6.35 -8.92
N PHE A 28 -11.65 6.10 -7.60
CA PHE A 28 -11.48 4.75 -7.08
C PHE A 28 -12.66 3.81 -7.41
N PRO A 29 -13.93 4.15 -7.11
CA PRO A 29 -15.08 3.28 -7.45
C PRO A 29 -15.17 2.95 -8.94
N ARG A 30 -14.80 3.88 -9.83
CA ARG A 30 -14.79 3.64 -11.27
C ARG A 30 -13.76 2.58 -11.67
N HIS A 31 -12.53 2.67 -11.18
CA HIS A 31 -11.50 1.67 -11.47
C HIS A 31 -11.81 0.32 -10.83
N LEU A 32 -12.38 0.33 -9.62
CA LEU A 32 -12.82 -0.90 -8.98
C LEU A 32 -13.94 -1.58 -9.81
N GLY A 33 -14.95 -0.82 -10.24
CA GLY A 33 -16.04 -1.32 -11.11
C GLY A 33 -15.52 -1.91 -12.42
N HIS A 34 -14.61 -1.21 -13.08
CA HIS A 34 -13.97 -1.70 -14.31
C HIS A 34 -13.21 -3.02 -14.12
N VAL A 35 -12.57 -3.19 -12.96
CA VAL A 35 -11.82 -4.40 -12.63
C VAL A 35 -12.74 -5.54 -12.21
N THR A 36 -13.84 -5.24 -11.50
CA THR A 36 -14.82 -6.26 -11.11
C THR A 36 -15.51 -6.88 -12.32
N ASP A 37 -15.74 -6.10 -13.39
CA ASP A 37 -16.27 -6.61 -14.66
C ASP A 37 -15.31 -7.58 -15.36
N ARG A 38 -14.04 -7.58 -14.96
CA ARG A 38 -12.95 -8.39 -15.51
C ARG A 38 -12.34 -9.36 -14.50
N VAL A 39 -13.07 -9.66 -13.43
CA VAL A 39 -12.53 -10.47 -12.33
C VAL A 39 -12.03 -11.84 -12.79
N ASP A 40 -12.72 -12.47 -13.75
CA ASP A 40 -12.37 -13.78 -14.30
C ASP A 40 -10.99 -13.78 -14.99
N ASP A 41 -10.60 -12.66 -15.61
CA ASP A 41 -9.32 -12.52 -16.31
C ASP A 41 -8.13 -12.45 -15.34
N ILE A 42 -8.35 -11.87 -14.16
CA ILE A 42 -7.32 -11.63 -13.14
C ILE A 42 -7.34 -12.65 -12.01
N LEU A 43 -8.41 -13.44 -11.87
CA LEU A 43 -8.58 -14.45 -10.82
C LEU A 43 -7.36 -15.37 -10.63
N PRO A 44 -6.63 -15.83 -11.68
CA PRO A 44 -5.45 -16.67 -11.48
C PRO A 44 -4.37 -16.04 -10.58
N PHE A 45 -4.31 -14.71 -10.51
CA PHE A 45 -3.34 -13.99 -9.69
C PHE A 45 -3.70 -13.94 -8.21
N VAL A 46 -4.90 -14.36 -7.81
CA VAL A 46 -5.29 -14.46 -6.39
C VAL A 46 -4.39 -15.43 -5.62
N THR A 47 -3.77 -16.37 -6.35
CA THR A 47 -2.83 -17.35 -5.82
C THR A 47 -1.62 -16.69 -5.14
N VAL A 48 -1.18 -15.51 -5.61
CA VAL A 48 -0.03 -14.79 -5.04
C VAL A 48 -0.34 -14.25 -3.65
N PRO A 49 -1.33 -13.34 -3.45
CA PRO A 49 -1.66 -12.85 -2.11
C PRO A 49 -2.16 -13.98 -1.19
N PHE A 50 -2.78 -15.03 -1.73
CA PHE A 50 -3.16 -16.21 -0.95
C PHE A 50 -1.93 -16.94 -0.42
N ALA A 51 -0.97 -17.27 -1.29
CA ALA A 51 0.27 -17.95 -0.88
C ALA A 51 1.07 -17.11 0.11
N LEU A 52 1.18 -15.80 -0.11
CA LEU A 52 1.84 -14.89 0.83
C LEU A 52 1.14 -14.88 2.20
N SER A 53 -0.20 -14.83 2.23
CA SER A 53 -0.96 -14.88 3.47
C SER A 53 -0.79 -16.23 4.20
N VAL A 54 -0.68 -17.34 3.47
CA VAL A 54 -0.47 -18.68 4.06
C VAL A 54 0.95 -18.86 4.62
N LEU A 55 1.95 -18.21 4.02
CA LEU A 55 3.34 -18.30 4.45
C LEU A 55 3.61 -17.60 5.79
N GLU A 56 2.72 -16.70 6.21
CA GLU A 56 2.76 -16.03 7.52
C GLU A 56 2.15 -16.94 8.60
N VAL A 57 2.80 -18.09 8.83
CA VAL A 57 2.32 -19.15 9.74
C VAL A 57 2.09 -18.64 11.16
N GLU A 58 2.95 -17.76 11.66
CA GLU A 58 2.82 -17.14 12.98
C GLU A 58 1.49 -16.37 13.12
N GLN A 59 1.07 -15.67 12.07
CA GLN A 59 -0.21 -14.95 12.05
C GLN A 59 -1.41 -15.89 12.06
N ILE A 60 -1.29 -17.03 11.38
CA ILE A 60 -2.33 -18.07 11.36
C ILE A 60 -2.47 -18.69 12.74
N GLU A 61 -1.36 -19.08 13.37
CA GLU A 61 -1.36 -19.65 14.73
C GLU A 61 -1.97 -18.66 15.72
N ARG A 62 -1.55 -17.39 15.65
CA ARG A 62 -2.07 -16.29 16.48
C ARG A 62 -3.56 -16.03 16.26
N ALA A 63 -4.04 -16.16 15.02
CA ALA A 63 -5.46 -16.01 14.70
C ALA A 63 -6.32 -17.22 15.13
N LEU A 64 -5.73 -18.42 15.23
CA LEU A 64 -6.44 -19.65 15.62
C LEU A 64 -6.56 -19.84 17.14
N ASP A 65 -5.69 -19.19 17.93
CA ASP A 65 -5.77 -19.16 19.39
C ASP A 65 -6.02 -17.73 19.92
N PRO A 66 -7.20 -17.13 19.65
CA PRO A 66 -7.47 -15.76 20.05
C PRO A 66 -7.67 -15.67 21.57
N THR A 67 -6.63 -15.21 22.28
CA THR A 67 -6.71 -14.98 23.73
C THR A 67 -7.47 -13.70 24.09
N THR A 68 -7.55 -12.74 23.16
CA THR A 68 -8.24 -11.45 23.33
C THR A 68 -8.90 -11.02 22.02
N ALA A 69 -9.99 -10.25 22.06
CA ALA A 69 -10.62 -9.67 20.87
C ALA A 69 -10.02 -8.27 20.57
N SER A 70 -9.36 -8.10 19.42
CA SER A 70 -8.89 -6.79 18.91
C SER A 70 -9.62 -6.43 17.61
N ILE A 71 -10.08 -5.17 17.52
CA ILE A 71 -10.56 -4.58 16.27
C ILE A 71 -9.49 -3.59 15.85
N ASN A 72 -8.79 -3.88 14.76
CA ASN A 72 -7.76 -3.02 14.21
C ASN A 72 -8.33 -2.23 13.02
N LEU A 73 -7.88 -0.97 12.90
CA LEU A 73 -8.25 -0.09 11.79
C LEU A 73 -6.99 0.23 11.01
N GLU A 74 -6.71 -0.55 9.97
CA GLU A 74 -5.52 -0.36 9.14
C GLU A 74 -5.82 0.60 7.98
N PHE A 75 -5.04 1.69 7.90
CA PHE A 75 -5.04 2.58 6.74
C PHE A 75 -3.90 2.22 5.81
N SER A 76 -4.18 1.38 4.81
CA SER A 76 -3.17 0.97 3.84
C SER A 76 -3.18 1.86 2.59
N LEU A 77 -2.03 2.49 2.32
CA LEU A 77 -1.78 3.13 1.02
C LEU A 77 -1.65 2.06 -0.07
N PRO A 78 -1.83 2.41 -1.35
CA PRO A 78 -1.71 1.42 -2.42
C PRO A 78 -0.32 0.78 -2.45
N SER A 79 -0.26 -0.51 -2.11
CA SER A 79 0.94 -1.34 -2.11
C SER A 79 0.83 -2.38 -3.24
N PRO A 80 1.95 -2.76 -3.89
CA PRO A 80 1.93 -3.79 -4.92
C PRO A 80 1.67 -5.20 -4.38
N LEU A 81 1.92 -5.44 -3.08
CA LEU A 81 1.70 -6.71 -2.41
C LEU A 81 0.85 -6.41 -1.18
N LEU A 82 -0.47 -6.54 -1.30
CA LEU A 82 -1.38 -6.58 -0.15
C LEU A 82 -1.64 -8.05 0.19
N THR A 83 -1.46 -8.42 1.45
CA THR A 83 -1.84 -9.72 2.00
C THR A 83 -3.08 -9.58 2.90
N LEU A 84 -3.60 -10.69 3.41
CA LEU A 84 -4.63 -10.66 4.45
C LEU A 84 -4.15 -9.91 5.70
N TRP A 85 -2.89 -10.11 6.07
CA TRP A 85 -2.32 -9.62 7.33
C TRP A 85 -1.98 -8.13 7.28
N ASP A 86 -1.83 -7.57 6.09
CA ASP A 86 -1.79 -6.11 5.88
C ASP A 86 -3.16 -5.43 6.14
N LEU A 87 -4.23 -6.20 6.30
CA LEU A 87 -5.58 -5.71 6.57
C LEU A 87 -6.10 -6.14 7.94
N VAL A 88 -5.51 -7.17 8.53
CA VAL A 88 -5.90 -7.72 9.83
C VAL A 88 -4.66 -8.00 10.64
N ASP A 89 -4.57 -7.36 11.79
CA ASP A 89 -3.58 -7.74 12.80
C ASP A 89 -4.23 -8.67 13.84
N PRO A 90 -3.81 -9.95 13.92
CA PRO A 90 -4.34 -10.87 14.92
C PRO A 90 -4.02 -10.44 16.36
N PRO A 91 -4.78 -10.91 17.37
CA PRO A 91 -4.57 -10.50 18.76
C PRO A 91 -3.21 -10.94 19.31
N GLU A 92 -2.53 -10.10 20.09
CA GLU A 92 -1.30 -10.53 20.78
C GLU A 92 -1.59 -11.62 21.82
N PRO A 93 -0.67 -12.59 22.01
CA PRO A 93 -0.82 -13.60 23.06
C PRO A 93 -0.80 -12.93 24.44
N SER A 94 -1.71 -13.35 25.32
CA SER A 94 -1.80 -12.86 26.70
C SER A 94 -0.47 -13.06 27.43
N GLY A 95 0.30 -11.98 27.61
CA GLY A 95 1.64 -11.98 28.21
C GLY A 95 2.58 -10.89 27.67
N ALA A 96 2.23 -10.23 26.56
CA ALA A 96 2.92 -9.02 26.11
C ALA A 96 2.39 -7.80 26.89
N ASP A 97 3.10 -7.39 27.95
CA ASP A 97 2.94 -6.07 28.56
C ASP A 97 3.44 -4.99 27.58
N THR A 98 2.64 -4.68 26.57
CA THR A 98 2.83 -3.50 25.73
C THR A 98 1.92 -2.40 26.25
N GLN A 99 2.49 -1.48 27.05
CA GLN A 99 1.85 -0.22 27.40
C GLN A 99 1.46 0.53 26.12
N HIS A 100 0.19 0.45 25.76
CA HIS A 100 -0.39 1.23 24.68
C HIS A 100 -0.50 2.69 25.13
N VAL A 101 0.48 3.53 24.78
CA VAL A 101 0.42 4.98 25.03
C VAL A 101 -0.49 5.64 23.99
N GLY A 102 -1.79 5.68 24.28
CA GLY A 102 -2.74 6.53 23.58
C GLY A 102 -2.62 8.01 24.01
N PRO A 103 -2.90 8.99 23.13
CA PRO A 103 -2.84 10.40 23.49
C PRO A 103 -4.07 10.79 24.31
N GLY A 104 -3.88 10.91 25.63
CA GLY A 104 -4.86 11.49 26.54
C GLY A 104 -5.42 10.51 27.57
N ALA A 105 -4.65 10.21 28.60
CA ALA A 105 -5.19 9.79 29.89
C ALA A 105 -4.29 10.33 31.00
N SER A 106 -4.69 11.49 31.52
CA SER A 106 -4.15 12.06 32.76
C SER A 106 -4.45 11.14 33.94
N ASN A 107 -3.41 10.90 34.75
CA ASN A 107 -3.46 10.21 36.03
C ASN A 107 -4.60 10.68 36.96
N GLY A 108 -5.40 9.73 37.44
CA GLY A 108 -6.01 9.76 38.77
C GLY A 108 -5.89 8.35 39.32
N GLY A 109 -5.27 8.06 40.45
CA GLY A 109 -4.95 8.86 41.63
C GLY A 109 -5.42 8.05 42.82
N GLN A 110 -4.51 7.49 43.62
CA GLN A 110 -4.86 7.08 44.99
C GLN A 110 -3.67 7.31 45.94
N PRO A 111 -3.93 7.78 47.18
CA PRO A 111 -2.96 8.55 47.95
C PRO A 111 -2.28 7.71 49.04
N GLY A 112 -1.02 8.02 49.32
CA GLY A 112 -0.27 7.35 50.40
C GLY A 112 1.14 7.89 50.63
N ALA A 113 1.21 9.08 51.24
CA ALA A 113 2.20 9.49 52.25
C ALA A 113 3.73 9.49 51.95
N THR A 114 4.25 10.73 51.95
CA THR A 114 5.51 11.19 52.58
C THR A 114 6.82 11.17 51.78
N THR A 115 7.22 12.39 51.41
CA THR A 115 8.54 12.95 51.11
C THR A 115 9.75 12.26 51.75
N THR A 116 10.75 11.93 50.92
CA THR A 116 12.14 12.42 51.07
C THR A 116 12.88 12.22 49.76
N GLY A 117 13.62 13.25 49.32
CA GLY A 117 14.27 13.30 48.02
C GLY A 117 15.07 12.05 47.69
N THR A 118 14.69 11.42 46.58
CA THR A 118 15.57 10.62 45.74
C THR A 118 15.30 11.10 44.34
N ASP A 119 16.29 11.76 43.77
CA ASP A 119 16.37 11.96 42.33
C ASP A 119 16.27 10.55 41.74
N VAL A 120 15.11 10.18 41.18
CA VAL A 120 14.98 8.94 40.41
C VAL A 120 15.58 9.26 39.05
N SER A 121 16.92 9.29 39.02
CA SER A 121 17.66 9.11 37.79
C SER A 121 17.27 7.71 37.32
N ILE A 122 16.34 7.64 36.36
CA ILE A 122 16.23 6.47 35.53
C ILE A 122 17.50 6.50 34.67
N ASP A 123 18.60 6.02 35.25
CA ASP A 123 19.76 5.60 34.49
C ASP A 123 19.26 4.42 33.65
N MET A 124 18.70 4.72 32.49
CA MET A 124 18.53 3.71 31.46
C MET A 124 19.95 3.36 31.02
N PRO A 125 20.45 2.15 31.29
CA PRO A 125 21.72 1.73 30.74
C PRO A 125 21.52 1.59 29.23
N LEU A 126 21.75 2.66 28.47
CA LEU A 126 21.73 2.61 27.02
C LEU A 126 22.76 1.59 26.51
N GLU A 127 23.78 1.27 27.32
CA GLU A 127 24.80 0.25 27.05
C GLU A 127 24.27 -1.20 27.10
N THR A 128 23.09 -1.45 27.67
CA THR A 128 22.51 -2.81 27.73
C THR A 128 21.66 -3.17 26.50
N PHE A 129 21.24 -2.19 25.70
CA PHE A 129 20.38 -2.47 24.53
C PHE A 129 21.13 -2.91 23.28
N PHE A 130 22.44 -2.69 23.22
CA PHE A 130 23.22 -2.98 22.02
C PHE A 130 24.59 -3.54 22.39
N PRO A 131 24.71 -4.83 22.75
CA PRO A 131 25.99 -5.48 22.56
C PRO A 131 26.41 -5.18 21.11
N ALA A 132 27.60 -4.62 20.92
CA ALA A 132 28.13 -4.20 19.63
C ALA A 132 27.68 -5.20 18.56
N LEU A 133 26.77 -4.78 17.65
CA LEU A 133 26.18 -5.70 16.68
C LEU A 133 27.32 -6.51 16.07
N GLU A 134 27.37 -7.80 16.40
CA GLU A 134 28.48 -8.61 15.94
C GLU A 134 28.52 -8.50 14.41
N SER A 135 29.71 -8.36 13.84
CA SER A 135 29.84 -8.23 12.38
C SER A 135 29.19 -9.41 11.63
N SER A 136 29.10 -10.57 12.30
CA SER A 136 28.32 -11.75 11.90
C SER A 136 26.83 -11.45 11.75
N LEU A 137 26.18 -10.87 12.77
CA LEU A 137 24.76 -10.52 12.78
C LEU A 137 24.44 -9.49 11.69
N LEU A 138 25.26 -8.45 11.54
CA LEU A 138 25.10 -7.46 10.47
C LEU A 138 25.16 -8.11 9.08
N THR A 139 26.08 -9.07 8.91
CA THR A 139 26.19 -9.82 7.66
C THR A 139 24.95 -10.67 7.39
N VAL A 140 24.44 -11.37 8.40
CA VAL A 140 23.21 -12.19 8.29
C VAL A 140 22.00 -11.32 7.97
N ILE A 141 21.83 -10.19 8.67
CA ILE A 141 20.74 -9.24 8.42
C ILE A 141 20.86 -8.68 7.00
N GLY A 142 22.05 -8.27 6.58
CA GLY A 142 22.29 -7.77 5.22
C GLY A 142 21.94 -8.79 4.14
N ILE A 143 22.31 -10.06 4.33
CA ILE A 143 21.96 -11.16 3.42
C ILE A 143 20.44 -11.39 3.43
N ALA A 144 19.81 -11.44 4.61
CA ALA A 144 18.37 -11.64 4.73
C ALA A 144 17.59 -10.54 4.00
N ILE A 145 17.98 -9.27 4.18
CA ILE A 145 17.38 -8.12 3.47
C ILE A 145 17.58 -8.26 1.96
N LEU A 146 18.78 -8.64 1.51
CA LEU A 146 19.04 -8.84 0.09
C LEU A 146 18.15 -9.94 -0.52
N VAL A 147 18.08 -11.09 0.14
CA VAL A 147 17.24 -12.23 -0.29
C VAL A 147 15.78 -11.81 -0.32
N TYR A 148 15.30 -11.13 0.73
CA TYR A 148 13.94 -10.63 0.79
C TYR A 148 13.63 -9.63 -0.33
N ALA A 149 14.52 -8.66 -0.58
CA ALA A 149 14.35 -7.68 -1.65
C ALA A 149 14.30 -8.31 -3.04
N VAL A 150 15.13 -9.34 -3.28
CA VAL A 150 15.10 -10.12 -4.53
C VAL A 150 13.75 -10.83 -4.67
N MET A 151 13.31 -11.54 -3.63
CA MET A 151 12.05 -12.26 -3.64
C MET A 151 10.86 -11.32 -3.83
N ALA A 152 10.77 -10.24 -3.05
CA ALA A 152 9.72 -9.24 -3.15
C ALA A 152 9.68 -8.59 -4.54
N GLY A 153 10.84 -8.24 -5.10
CA GLY A 153 10.94 -7.66 -6.44
C GLY A 153 10.48 -8.62 -7.53
N LEU A 154 10.85 -9.89 -7.46
CA LEU A 154 10.43 -10.91 -8.43
C LEU A 154 8.93 -11.24 -8.31
N VAL A 155 8.42 -11.41 -7.09
CA VAL A 155 6.99 -11.65 -6.84
C VAL A 155 6.17 -10.46 -7.36
N THR A 156 6.58 -9.24 -7.03
CA THR A 156 5.94 -8.01 -7.54
C THR A 156 5.97 -7.95 -9.07
N ALA A 157 7.10 -8.29 -9.71
CA ALA A 157 7.24 -8.26 -11.16
C ALA A 157 6.28 -9.23 -11.86
N GLY A 158 6.19 -10.47 -11.37
CA GLY A 158 5.28 -11.47 -11.92
C GLY A 158 3.81 -11.14 -11.66
N TYR A 159 3.49 -10.73 -10.43
CA TYR A 159 2.14 -10.40 -10.00
C TYR A 159 1.59 -9.17 -10.73
N LEU A 160 2.30 -8.04 -10.62
CA LEU A 160 1.85 -6.76 -11.16
C LEU A 160 1.91 -6.75 -12.69
N GLY A 161 2.97 -7.31 -13.28
CA GLY A 161 3.11 -7.45 -14.73
C GLY A 161 2.04 -8.37 -15.32
N GLY A 162 1.70 -9.45 -14.61
CA GLY A 162 0.62 -10.33 -15.01
C GLY A 162 -0.75 -9.65 -15.01
N ILE A 163 -1.06 -8.88 -13.95
CA ILE A 163 -2.31 -8.10 -13.83
C ILE A 163 -2.38 -7.04 -14.95
N ASP A 164 -1.32 -6.23 -15.13
CA ASP A 164 -1.29 -5.19 -16.18
C ASP A 164 -1.56 -5.78 -17.57
N ARG A 165 -0.93 -6.91 -17.90
CA ARG A 165 -1.10 -7.59 -19.19
C ARG A 165 -2.53 -8.12 -19.35
N ARG A 166 -3.09 -8.77 -18.33
CA ARG A 166 -4.49 -9.25 -18.41
C ARG A 166 -5.49 -8.12 -18.54
N LEU A 167 -5.29 -7.01 -17.83
CA LEU A 167 -6.12 -5.80 -17.98
C LEU A 167 -5.99 -5.13 -19.36
N ARG A 168 -5.02 -5.54 -20.18
CA ARG A 168 -4.85 -5.11 -21.59
C ARG A 168 -5.24 -6.21 -22.59
N ASP A 169 -5.90 -7.27 -22.14
CA ASP A 169 -6.27 -8.42 -22.97
C ASP A 169 -5.05 -9.19 -23.54
N GLU A 170 -3.89 -9.03 -22.91
CA GLU A 170 -2.66 -9.73 -23.26
C GLU A 170 -2.46 -10.99 -22.40
N PRO A 171 -1.77 -12.03 -22.93
CA PRO A 171 -1.39 -13.18 -22.11
C PRO A 171 -0.41 -12.75 -21.01
N ALA A 172 -0.61 -13.27 -19.79
CA ALA A 172 0.17 -12.91 -18.60
C ALA A 172 1.70 -13.05 -18.76
N ALA A 173 2.17 -14.07 -19.48
CA ALA A 173 3.60 -14.28 -19.82
C ALA A 173 4.57 -13.98 -18.65
N ILE A 174 4.40 -14.66 -17.50
CA ILE A 174 5.10 -14.38 -16.24
C ILE A 174 6.63 -14.33 -16.40
N GLY A 175 7.21 -15.27 -17.14
CA GLY A 175 8.66 -15.28 -17.39
C GLY A 175 9.16 -14.01 -18.07
N ARG A 176 8.38 -13.44 -19.00
CA ARG A 176 8.70 -12.16 -19.63
C ARG A 176 8.60 -11.03 -18.61
N CYS A 177 7.55 -10.99 -17.81
CA CYS A 177 7.37 -10.00 -16.73
C CYS A 177 8.54 -10.01 -15.73
N LEU A 178 8.99 -11.20 -15.32
CA LEU A 178 10.14 -11.37 -14.42
C LEU A 178 11.44 -10.83 -15.06
N SER A 179 11.70 -11.17 -16.32
CA SER A 179 12.91 -10.69 -17.02
C SER A 179 12.90 -9.19 -17.30
N GLN A 180 11.72 -8.61 -17.59
CA GLN A 180 11.57 -7.22 -18.01
C GLN A 180 11.51 -6.27 -16.81
N TYR A 181 10.72 -6.62 -15.80
CA TYR A 181 10.46 -5.73 -14.64
C TYR A 181 11.24 -6.14 -13.39
N GLY A 182 11.63 -7.41 -13.26
CA GLY A 182 12.30 -7.96 -12.07
C GLY A 182 13.52 -7.15 -11.63
N PRO A 183 14.54 -6.91 -12.47
CA PRO A 183 15.73 -6.16 -12.06
C PRO A 183 15.42 -4.76 -11.51
N ARG A 184 14.47 -4.05 -12.13
CA ARG A 184 14.06 -2.70 -11.71
C ARG A 184 13.30 -2.72 -10.39
N LEU A 185 12.45 -3.72 -10.19
CA LEU A 185 11.69 -3.89 -8.94
C LEU A 185 12.57 -4.39 -7.80
N VAL A 186 13.55 -5.25 -8.04
CA VAL A 186 14.56 -5.63 -7.05
C VAL A 186 15.36 -4.41 -6.62
N LEU A 187 15.79 -3.57 -7.58
CA LEU A 187 16.49 -2.31 -7.27
C LEU A 187 15.61 -1.34 -6.46
N TYR A 188 14.32 -1.24 -6.80
CA TYR A 188 13.36 -0.46 -6.02
C TYR A 188 13.28 -0.94 -4.56
N HIS A 189 13.10 -2.24 -4.32
CA HIS A 189 13.01 -2.79 -2.97
C HIS A 189 14.33 -2.62 -2.19
N LEU A 190 15.48 -2.84 -2.83
CA LEU A 190 16.79 -2.56 -2.23
C LEU A 190 16.94 -1.08 -1.83
N LEU A 191 16.46 -0.16 -2.66
CA LEU A 191 16.50 1.27 -2.35
C LEU A 191 15.60 1.60 -1.15
N VAL A 192 14.38 1.04 -1.11
CA VAL A 192 13.44 1.27 0.00
C VAL A 192 14.01 0.69 1.30
N PHE A 193 14.41 -0.59 1.32
CA PHE A 193 15.00 -1.20 2.52
C PHE A 193 16.31 -0.55 2.92
N GLY A 194 17.15 -0.16 1.96
CA GLY A 194 18.37 0.60 2.21
C GLY A 194 18.10 1.95 2.87
N ALA A 195 17.05 2.66 2.44
CA ALA A 195 16.64 3.92 3.05
C ALA A 195 16.15 3.72 4.49
N PHE A 196 15.32 2.70 4.76
CA PHE A 196 14.89 2.36 6.12
C PHE A 196 16.06 1.98 7.02
N LEU A 197 16.97 1.13 6.52
CA LEU A 197 18.16 0.72 7.25
C LEU A 197 19.09 1.91 7.55
N ALA A 198 19.25 2.83 6.59
CA ALA A 198 20.01 4.05 6.78
C ALA A 198 19.35 5.00 7.80
N MET A 199 18.02 5.00 7.90
CA MET A 199 17.28 5.83 8.87
C MET A 199 17.39 5.30 10.31
N PHE A 200 17.53 3.98 10.47
CA PHE A 200 17.60 3.31 11.78
C PHE A 200 18.62 3.90 12.76
N PRO A 201 19.92 4.09 12.43
CA PRO A 201 20.89 4.68 13.36
C PRO A 201 20.53 6.10 13.78
N PHE A 202 19.89 6.89 12.90
CA PHE A 202 19.45 8.25 13.25
C PHE A 202 18.26 8.23 14.22
N ALA A 203 17.33 7.28 14.04
CA ALA A 203 16.21 7.08 14.96
C ALA A 203 16.69 6.68 16.36
N LEU A 204 17.75 5.88 16.45
CA LEU A 204 18.39 5.51 17.73
C LEU A 204 19.10 6.69 18.40
N ALA A 205 19.84 7.48 17.62
CA ALA A 205 20.59 8.62 18.16
C ALA A 205 19.68 9.78 18.59
N LEU A 206 18.53 9.96 17.94
CA LEU A 206 17.57 11.02 18.23
C LEU A 206 16.14 10.44 18.29
N PRO A 207 15.62 10.02 19.45
CA PRO A 207 14.28 9.43 19.54
C PRO A 207 13.17 10.41 19.10
N GLY A 208 13.38 11.72 19.26
CA GLY A 208 12.47 12.75 18.72
C GLY A 208 12.35 12.72 17.19
N LEU A 209 13.32 12.15 16.48
CA LEU A 209 13.27 11.94 15.04
C LEU A 209 12.18 10.91 14.67
N ILE A 210 11.85 9.96 15.55
CA ILE A 210 10.78 8.97 15.30
C ILE A 210 9.44 9.67 15.12
N LEU A 211 9.13 10.65 15.97
CA LEU A 211 7.89 11.42 15.86
C LEU A 211 7.83 12.22 14.54
N LEU A 212 8.98 12.70 14.05
CA LEU A 212 9.10 13.34 12.74
C LEU A 212 9.09 12.34 11.57
N ALA A 213 9.56 11.11 11.78
CA ALA A 213 9.60 10.06 10.78
C ALA A 213 8.20 9.70 10.31
N ILE A 214 7.22 9.64 11.22
CA ILE A 214 5.82 9.30 10.92
C ILE A 214 5.23 10.20 9.81
N PRO A 215 5.16 11.54 9.95
CA PRO A 215 4.62 12.39 8.90
C PRO A 215 5.49 12.37 7.63
N VAL A 216 6.81 12.22 7.75
CA VAL A 216 7.70 12.12 6.58
C VAL A 216 7.40 10.85 5.77
N VAL A 217 7.28 9.69 6.43
CA VAL A 217 6.93 8.42 5.79
C VAL A 217 5.55 8.48 5.17
N LEU A 218 4.56 9.11 5.81
CA LEU A 218 3.23 9.30 5.22
C LEU A 218 3.28 10.15 3.94
N VAL A 219 4.03 11.26 3.95
CA VAL A 219 4.19 12.12 2.77
C VAL A 219 4.93 11.38 1.66
N LEU A 220 6.02 10.68 1.98
CA LEU A 220 6.78 9.89 1.00
C LEU A 220 5.96 8.74 0.44
N GLY A 221 5.23 8.01 1.29
CA GLY A 221 4.31 6.95 0.90
C GLY A 221 3.25 7.46 -0.06
N TYR A 222 2.61 8.59 0.26
CA TYR A 222 1.67 9.23 -0.66
C TYR A 222 2.33 9.61 -2.00
N LEU A 223 3.48 10.30 -1.97
CA LEU A 223 4.15 10.76 -3.20
C LEU A 223 4.66 9.60 -4.07
N PHE A 224 5.03 8.47 -3.48
CA PHE A 224 5.74 7.38 -4.17
C PHE A 224 5.00 6.05 -4.23
N TYR A 225 3.73 5.98 -3.78
CA TYR A 225 2.97 4.72 -3.88
C TYR A 225 2.86 4.21 -5.33
N ALA A 226 2.80 5.11 -6.33
CA ALA A 226 2.65 4.71 -7.73
C ALA A 226 3.95 4.23 -8.40
N VAL A 227 5.12 4.36 -7.75
CA VAL A 227 6.43 4.00 -8.32
C VAL A 227 6.51 2.55 -8.81
N PRO A 228 6.24 1.52 -7.97
CA PRO A 228 6.30 0.13 -8.43
C PRO A 228 5.31 -0.16 -9.56
N PHE A 229 4.13 0.46 -9.54
CA PHE A 229 3.13 0.36 -10.60
C PHE A 229 3.61 0.99 -11.91
N LEU A 230 4.22 2.17 -11.87
CA LEU A 230 4.72 2.86 -13.06
C LEU A 230 5.85 2.11 -13.75
N ILE A 231 6.75 1.46 -12.98
CA ILE A 231 7.82 0.62 -13.55
C ILE A 231 7.24 -0.47 -14.45
N VAL A 232 6.12 -1.05 -14.05
CA VAL A 232 5.47 -2.15 -14.79
C VAL A 232 4.58 -1.61 -15.90
N VAL A 233 3.64 -0.74 -15.55
CA VAL A 233 2.58 -0.24 -16.43
C VAL A 233 3.14 0.61 -17.58
N ALA A 234 4.10 1.48 -17.29
CA ALA A 234 4.66 2.41 -18.27
C ALA A 234 6.03 1.95 -18.81
N ASP A 235 6.55 0.82 -18.34
CA ASP A 235 7.89 0.30 -18.66
C ASP A 235 9.00 1.38 -18.59
N VAL A 236 8.95 2.20 -17.55
CA VAL A 236 9.91 3.30 -17.35
C VAL A 236 11.08 2.89 -16.46
N SER A 237 12.15 3.69 -16.52
CA SER A 237 13.28 3.56 -15.59
C SER A 237 12.85 3.90 -14.15
N LEU A 238 13.61 3.43 -13.16
CA LEU A 238 13.33 3.69 -11.75
C LEU A 238 13.27 5.20 -11.45
N VAL A 239 14.23 5.97 -11.97
CA VAL A 239 14.32 7.42 -11.77
C VAL A 239 13.12 8.13 -12.40
N ASP A 240 12.72 7.73 -13.60
CA ASP A 240 11.55 8.28 -14.27
C ASP A 240 10.26 7.94 -13.53
N ALA A 241 10.16 6.73 -12.95
CA ALA A 241 9.02 6.33 -12.12
C ALA A 241 8.88 7.23 -10.88
N PHE A 242 9.97 7.46 -10.13
CA PHE A 242 9.97 8.39 -9.00
C PHE A 242 9.57 9.81 -9.41
N ARG A 243 10.14 10.33 -10.50
CA ARG A 243 9.83 11.67 -11.00
C ARG A 243 8.37 11.80 -11.40
N ARG A 244 7.83 10.83 -12.15
CA ARG A 244 6.41 10.83 -12.57
C ARG A 244 5.47 10.69 -11.38
N SER A 245 5.77 9.81 -10.43
CA SER A 245 4.97 9.64 -9.21
C SER A 245 4.89 10.93 -8.39
N ALA A 246 6.02 11.61 -8.18
CA ALA A 246 6.04 12.91 -7.49
C ALA A 246 5.25 13.99 -8.24
N GLN A 247 5.33 14.01 -9.58
CA GLN A 247 4.54 14.93 -10.39
C GLN A 247 3.03 14.69 -10.22
N PHE A 248 2.59 13.43 -10.24
CA PHE A 248 1.18 13.09 -10.00
C PHE A 248 0.73 13.49 -8.59
N GLY A 249 1.51 13.18 -7.56
CA GLY A 249 1.16 13.53 -6.17
C GLY A 249 1.03 15.03 -5.91
N LEU A 250 1.77 15.87 -6.64
CA LEU A 250 1.76 17.32 -6.49
C LEU A 250 0.76 18.04 -7.40
N GLN A 251 0.43 17.47 -8.57
CA GLN A 251 -0.35 18.17 -9.61
C GLN A 251 -1.74 17.57 -9.81
N GLU A 252 -1.91 16.26 -9.60
CA GLU A 252 -3.13 15.54 -9.95
C GLU A 252 -4.04 15.35 -8.75
N ARG A 253 -5.17 16.06 -8.73
CA ARG A 253 -6.19 15.88 -7.68
C ARG A 253 -6.82 14.48 -7.68
N ALA A 254 -6.88 13.82 -8.85
CA ALA A 254 -7.41 12.46 -8.94
C ALA A 254 -6.53 11.46 -8.19
N TYR A 255 -5.21 11.69 -8.14
CA TYR A 255 -4.25 10.88 -7.39
C TYR A 255 -4.56 10.91 -5.88
N PHE A 256 -4.83 12.10 -5.33
CA PHE A 256 -5.26 12.25 -3.94
C PHE A 256 -6.58 11.52 -3.64
N TRP A 257 -7.62 11.76 -4.43
CA TRP A 257 -8.93 11.13 -4.19
C TRP A 257 -8.91 9.61 -4.39
N PHE A 258 -8.07 9.11 -5.31
CA PHE A 258 -7.86 7.68 -5.45
C PHE A 258 -7.23 7.09 -4.19
N ALA A 259 -6.17 7.70 -3.66
CA ALA A 259 -5.52 7.24 -2.42
C ALA A 259 -6.48 7.25 -1.21
N ILE A 260 -7.31 8.29 -1.07
CA ILE A 260 -8.33 8.36 -0.01
C ILE A 260 -9.40 7.27 -0.19
N GLY A 261 -9.90 7.07 -1.41
CA GLY A 261 -10.88 6.02 -1.68
C GLY A 261 -10.33 4.61 -1.42
N HIS A 262 -9.08 4.36 -1.82
CA HIS A 262 -8.35 3.13 -1.54
C HIS A 262 -8.21 2.90 -0.03
N ALA A 263 -7.65 3.89 0.69
CA ALA A 263 -7.45 3.79 2.13
C ALA A 263 -8.77 3.56 2.89
N LEU A 264 -9.85 4.23 2.50
CA LEU A 264 -11.17 4.05 3.11
C LEU A 264 -11.73 2.64 2.87
N VAL A 265 -11.58 2.11 1.66
CA VAL A 265 -12.05 0.77 1.32
C VAL A 265 -11.22 -0.31 2.02
N CYS A 266 -9.90 -0.14 2.11
CA CYS A 266 -9.05 -1.00 2.93
C CYS A 266 -9.43 -0.93 4.42
N ALA A 267 -9.70 0.25 4.96
CA ALA A 267 -10.10 0.42 6.35
C ALA A 267 -11.45 -0.25 6.66
N ILE A 268 -12.44 -0.15 5.76
CA ILE A 268 -13.72 -0.85 5.90
C ILE A 268 -13.52 -2.37 5.82
N ALA A 269 -12.73 -2.85 4.87
CA ALA A 269 -12.43 -4.27 4.72
C ALA A 269 -11.68 -4.82 5.93
N SER A 270 -10.75 -4.03 6.49
CA SER A 270 -10.00 -4.34 7.72
C SER A 270 -10.95 -4.62 8.88
N ILE A 271 -11.91 -3.73 9.15
CA ILE A 271 -12.93 -3.94 10.20
C ILE A 271 -13.71 -5.25 9.97
N VAL A 272 -14.14 -5.50 8.73
CA VAL A 272 -14.93 -6.70 8.39
C VAL A 272 -14.10 -7.97 8.56
N LEU A 273 -12.87 -7.98 8.06
CA LEU A 273 -11.96 -9.12 8.15
C LEU A 273 -11.51 -9.37 9.60
N SER A 274 -11.23 -8.33 10.39
CA SER A 274 -10.96 -8.44 11.82
C SER A 274 -12.14 -9.06 12.56
N LEU A 275 -13.36 -8.56 12.34
CA LEU A 275 -14.56 -9.12 12.96
C LEU A 275 -14.73 -10.60 12.58
N LEU A 276 -14.48 -10.94 11.33
CA LEU A 276 -14.58 -12.30 10.83
C LEU A 276 -13.58 -13.24 11.52
N VAL A 277 -12.32 -12.82 11.66
CA VAL A 277 -11.27 -13.59 12.36
C VAL A 277 -11.60 -13.73 13.85
N THR A 278 -11.99 -12.64 14.51
CA THR A 278 -12.23 -12.63 15.96
C THR A 278 -13.51 -13.39 16.35
N VAL A 279 -14.61 -13.23 15.61
CA VAL A 279 -15.91 -13.83 15.96
C VAL A 279 -16.06 -15.25 15.39
N GLY A 280 -15.51 -15.50 14.20
CA GLY A 280 -15.70 -16.76 13.49
C GLY A 280 -14.82 -17.92 13.97
N ALA A 281 -13.90 -17.69 14.90
CA ALA A 281 -12.87 -18.64 15.31
C ALA A 281 -12.15 -19.24 14.07
N GLY A 282 -11.74 -20.51 14.12
CA GLY A 282 -11.05 -21.16 12.98
C GLY A 282 -11.82 -21.10 11.66
N VAL A 283 -13.16 -21.11 11.66
CA VAL A 283 -13.97 -20.96 10.44
C VAL A 283 -13.87 -19.53 9.89
N GLY A 284 -13.86 -18.54 10.78
CA GLY A 284 -13.62 -17.13 10.45
C GLY A 284 -12.26 -16.92 9.80
N VAL A 285 -11.20 -17.52 10.35
CA VAL A 285 -9.85 -17.49 9.78
C VAL A 285 -9.84 -18.09 8.37
N LEU A 286 -10.46 -19.25 8.16
CA LEU A 286 -10.55 -19.87 6.83
C LEU A 286 -11.30 -18.98 5.84
N LEU A 287 -12.40 -18.35 6.25
CA LEU A 287 -13.15 -17.45 5.37
C LEU A 287 -12.33 -16.18 5.06
N ALA A 288 -11.63 -15.61 6.04
CA ALA A 288 -10.74 -14.47 5.85
C ALA A 288 -9.59 -14.79 4.90
N LEU A 289 -9.03 -16.00 4.98
CA LEU A 289 -7.96 -16.48 4.10
C LEU A 289 -8.42 -16.67 2.65
N VAL A 290 -9.72 -16.87 2.41
CA VAL A 290 -10.29 -16.93 1.05
C VAL A 290 -10.65 -15.54 0.55
N VAL A 291 -11.34 -14.74 1.37
CA VAL A 291 -11.89 -13.43 0.97
C VAL A 291 -10.80 -12.35 0.90
N GLY A 292 -9.87 -12.34 1.86
CA GLY A 292 -8.81 -11.33 1.97
C GLY A 292 -7.93 -11.26 0.71
N PRO A 293 -7.34 -12.37 0.25
CA PRO A 293 -6.54 -12.37 -0.98
C PRO A 293 -7.31 -11.96 -2.24
N ALA A 294 -8.59 -12.34 -2.36
CA ALA A 294 -9.44 -11.91 -3.47
C ALA A 294 -9.69 -10.40 -3.43
N PHE A 295 -9.95 -9.86 -2.24
CA PHE A 295 -10.10 -8.42 -2.03
C PHE A 295 -8.78 -7.67 -2.34
N ALA A 296 -7.65 -8.15 -1.83
CA ALA A 296 -6.33 -7.58 -2.09
C ALA A 296 -6.01 -7.54 -3.60
N LEU A 297 -6.36 -8.59 -4.34
CA LEU A 297 -6.24 -8.64 -5.80
C LEU A 297 -7.09 -7.55 -6.47
N LEU A 298 -8.37 -7.41 -6.10
CA LEU A 298 -9.26 -6.41 -6.70
C LEU A 298 -8.74 -4.99 -6.49
N VAL A 299 -8.31 -4.67 -5.27
CA VAL A 299 -7.78 -3.36 -4.91
C VAL A 299 -6.45 -3.07 -5.63
N THR A 300 -5.57 -4.06 -5.74
CA THR A 300 -4.31 -3.94 -6.48
C THR A 300 -4.57 -3.72 -7.97
N ALA A 301 -5.47 -4.50 -8.57
CA ALA A 301 -5.83 -4.37 -9.98
C ALA A 301 -6.53 -3.03 -10.27
N ALA A 302 -7.35 -2.50 -9.35
CA ALA A 302 -7.90 -1.15 -9.46
C ALA A 302 -6.79 -0.09 -9.48
N THR A 303 -5.75 -0.27 -8.68
CA THR A 303 -4.57 0.61 -8.67
C THR A 303 -3.78 0.52 -9.98
N VAL A 304 -3.60 -0.68 -10.54
CA VAL A 304 -2.99 -0.86 -11.87
C VAL A 304 -3.80 -0.13 -12.94
N SER A 305 -5.12 -0.32 -12.97
CA SER A 305 -6.01 0.35 -13.92
C SER A 305 -5.92 1.88 -13.82
N PHE A 306 -5.87 2.41 -12.60
CA PHE A 306 -5.71 3.84 -12.36
C PHE A 306 -4.36 4.37 -12.85
N VAL A 307 -3.27 3.68 -12.53
CA VAL A 307 -1.92 4.09 -12.95
C VAL A 307 -1.75 3.99 -14.46
N GLN A 308 -2.41 3.03 -15.13
CA GLN A 308 -2.46 2.98 -16.60
C GLN A 308 -3.10 4.23 -17.20
N GLU A 309 -4.20 4.70 -16.63
CA GLU A 309 -4.86 5.94 -17.09
C GLU A 309 -3.99 7.18 -16.86
N LEU A 310 -3.33 7.28 -15.71
CA LEU A 310 -2.39 8.36 -15.44
C LEU A 310 -1.20 8.36 -16.41
N ALA A 311 -0.62 7.18 -16.69
CA ALA A 311 0.48 7.04 -17.62
C ALA A 311 0.07 7.47 -19.04
N ARG A 312 -1.10 7.00 -19.53
CA ARG A 312 -1.64 7.39 -20.84
C ARG A 312 -1.88 8.90 -20.95
N THR A 313 -2.47 9.50 -19.92
CA THR A 313 -2.77 10.95 -19.89
C THR A 313 -1.49 11.78 -19.85
N GLY A 314 -0.52 11.36 -19.03
CA GLY A 314 0.78 12.03 -18.92
C GLY A 314 1.60 11.99 -20.21
N ASP A 315 1.53 10.90 -20.96
CA ASP A 315 2.23 10.77 -22.24
C ASP A 315 1.53 11.59 -23.35
N ALA A 316 0.20 11.63 -23.39
CA ALA A 316 -0.55 12.49 -24.32
C ALA A 316 -0.24 13.99 -24.12
N GLY A 317 -0.11 14.43 -22.87
CA GLY A 317 0.25 15.82 -22.54
C GLY A 317 1.68 16.22 -22.96
N ARG A 318 2.61 15.26 -23.12
CA ARG A 318 3.96 15.54 -23.63
C ARG A 318 3.99 15.69 -25.15
N VAL A 319 3.21 14.89 -25.89
CA VAL A 319 3.14 14.97 -27.36
C VAL A 319 2.61 16.32 -27.82
N VAL A 320 1.68 16.93 -27.09
CA VAL A 320 1.10 18.25 -27.43
C VAL A 320 2.06 19.42 -27.13
N ARG A 321 3.10 19.22 -26.32
CA ARG A 321 4.09 20.27 -25.97
C ARG A 321 5.36 20.22 -26.83
N GLN A 322 5.47 19.26 -27.73
CA GLN A 322 6.55 19.17 -28.73
C GLN A 322 6.05 19.69 -30.06
#